data_AF-A0A2M7RAH3-F1
#
_entry.id   AF-A0A2M7RAH3-F1
#
_cell.length_a   1.000
_cell.length_b   1.000
_cell.length_c   1.000
_cell.angle_alpha   90.00
_cell.angle_beta   90.00
_cell.angle_gamma   90.00
#
_symmetry.space_group_name_H-M   'P 1'
#
loop_
_entity.id
_entity.type
_entity.pdbx_description
1 polymer ?
#
loop_
_entity_poly.entity_id
_entity_poly.type
_entity_poly.pdbx_seq_one_letter_code
_entity_poly.pdbx_strand_id
1 'polypeptide(L)'
;MYQIKIEKFEGPLDLLLQLIESQKMEITEVSLAKVTDQYVEYIHQATVINPEEIADFLLVAAKLLYLKSKEILPEAIWDEEDEIDLAKQLKIYKEYHEASKILDKMAKVQNFTYSRITPFKKKLEVGFYPPQNLQLAAMKEMFSNALLRLEPIISIPKSIIEKTITITEKINEIKLFIKQSIATDFKKILGKGSRADVVISFLAMLELIKQRDIEVEQEGLFNSITIKKAIN
;
A
#
# COMPACT_ATOMS: atom_id res chain seq x y z
N MET A 1 -30.14 3.33 -13.23
CA MET A 1 -28.88 2.70 -12.78
C MET A 1 -28.06 2.42 -14.02
N TYR A 2 -27.01 3.21 -14.28
CA TYR A 2 -26.07 2.94 -15.37
C TYR A 2 -25.07 1.90 -14.86
N GLN A 3 -25.01 0.75 -15.52
CA GLN A 3 -24.08 -0.33 -15.19
C GLN A 3 -22.78 -0.07 -15.97
N ILE A 4 -21.86 0.69 -15.37
CA ILE A 4 -20.53 0.94 -15.95
C ILE A 4 -19.71 -0.34 -15.75
N LYS A 5 -19.44 -1.07 -16.83
CA LYS A 5 -18.47 -2.17 -16.80
C LYS A 5 -17.07 -1.56 -16.89
N ILE A 6 -16.39 -1.47 -15.75
CA ILE A 6 -15.02 -0.98 -15.65
C ILE A 6 -14.10 -2.19 -15.85
N GLU A 7 -13.16 -2.09 -16.80
CA GLU A 7 -12.15 -3.13 -17.06
C GLU A 7 -11.08 -3.15 -15.94
N LYS A 8 -10.17 -4.13 -15.97
CA LYS A 8 -9.01 -4.13 -15.07
C LYS A 8 -8.17 -2.87 -15.33
N PHE A 9 -7.99 -2.03 -14.30
CA PHE A 9 -7.13 -0.85 -14.33
C PHE A 9 -5.79 -1.11 -13.65
N GLU A 10 -4.77 -0.38 -14.06
CA GLU A 10 -3.43 -0.41 -13.46
C GLU A 10 -3.26 0.75 -12.46
N GLY A 11 -4.05 0.70 -11.37
CA GLY A 11 -3.97 1.66 -10.26
C GLY A 11 -4.99 2.81 -10.29
N PRO A 12 -4.89 3.74 -9.33
CA PRO A 12 -5.95 4.73 -9.07
C PRO A 12 -6.07 5.83 -10.13
N LEU A 13 -4.95 6.22 -10.75
CA LEU A 13 -4.96 7.25 -11.81
C LEU A 13 -5.60 6.74 -13.11
N ASP A 14 -5.45 5.45 -13.41
CA ASP A 14 -6.06 4.82 -14.58
C ASP A 14 -7.59 4.74 -14.43
N LEU A 15 -8.07 4.27 -13.28
CA LEU A 15 -9.49 4.30 -12.94
C LEU A 15 -10.06 5.71 -13.10
N LEU A 16 -9.35 6.70 -12.59
CA LEU A 16 -9.81 8.07 -12.63
C LEU A 16 -9.82 8.65 -14.06
N LEU A 17 -8.81 8.31 -14.87
CA LEU A 17 -8.78 8.67 -16.28
C LEU A 17 -9.97 8.06 -17.03
N GLN A 18 -10.26 6.77 -16.80
CA GLN A 18 -11.42 6.08 -17.40
C GLN A 18 -12.75 6.74 -17.01
N LEU A 19 -12.93 7.12 -15.74
CA LEU A 19 -14.13 7.81 -15.28
C LEU A 19 -14.33 9.15 -16.00
N ILE A 20 -13.27 9.96 -16.11
CA ILE A 20 -13.33 11.25 -16.82
C ILE A 20 -13.62 11.05 -18.32
N GLU A 21 -12.95 10.12 -18.97
CA GLU A 21 -13.13 9.83 -20.40
C GLU A 21 -14.54 9.29 -20.69
N SER A 22 -15.09 8.46 -19.81
CA SER A 22 -16.45 7.91 -19.95
C SER A 22 -17.53 8.99 -19.97
N GLN A 23 -17.29 10.09 -19.25
CA GLN A 23 -18.19 11.25 -19.18
C GLN A 23 -17.85 12.34 -20.20
N LYS A 24 -16.83 12.13 -21.04
CA LYS A 24 -16.35 13.09 -22.05
C LYS A 24 -16.00 14.46 -21.46
N MET A 25 -15.41 14.48 -20.27
CA MET A 25 -15.00 15.70 -19.59
C MET A 25 -13.52 16.00 -19.83
N GLU A 26 -13.15 17.28 -19.74
CA GLU A 26 -11.75 17.70 -19.70
C GLU A 26 -11.15 17.48 -18.30
N ILE A 27 -9.84 17.27 -18.22
CA ILE A 27 -9.14 17.07 -16.94
C ILE A 27 -8.98 18.43 -16.24
N THR A 28 -9.89 18.74 -15.32
CA THR A 28 -9.90 19.94 -14.47
C THR A 28 -10.29 19.56 -13.04
N GLU A 29 -10.01 20.44 -12.06
CA GLU A 29 -10.43 20.22 -10.66
C GLU A 29 -11.95 20.04 -10.52
N VAL A 30 -12.74 20.80 -11.29
CA VAL A 30 -14.20 20.70 -11.32
C VAL A 30 -14.65 19.33 -11.85
N SER A 31 -14.01 18.82 -12.90
CA SER A 31 -14.31 17.48 -13.43
C SER A 31 -13.93 16.38 -12.44
N LEU A 32 -12.82 16.54 -11.71
CA LEU A 32 -12.39 15.60 -10.67
C LEU A 32 -13.39 15.53 -9.51
N ALA A 33 -13.86 16.68 -9.05
CA ALA A 33 -14.89 16.75 -8.01
C ALA A 33 -16.20 16.07 -8.44
N LYS A 34 -16.60 16.19 -9.72
CA LYS A 34 -17.79 15.50 -10.29
C LYS A 34 -17.65 13.98 -10.36
N VAL A 35 -16.47 13.44 -10.65
CA VAL A 35 -16.25 11.98 -10.71
C VAL A 35 -15.96 11.35 -9.34
N THR A 36 -15.84 12.17 -8.29
CA THR A 36 -15.46 11.72 -6.93
C THR A 36 -16.41 10.65 -6.39
N ASP A 37 -17.73 10.83 -6.56
CA ASP A 37 -18.71 9.86 -6.05
C ASP A 37 -18.56 8.49 -6.73
N GLN A 38 -18.31 8.48 -8.04
CA GLN A 38 -18.13 7.24 -8.79
C GLN A 38 -16.83 6.54 -8.40
N TYR A 39 -15.77 7.30 -8.15
CA TYR A 39 -14.50 6.77 -7.68
C TYR A 39 -14.63 6.13 -6.29
N VAL A 40 -15.31 6.81 -5.35
CA VAL A 40 -15.55 6.31 -3.99
C VAL A 40 -16.50 5.12 -4.00
N GLU A 41 -17.57 5.18 -4.79
CA GLU A 41 -18.51 4.06 -4.97
C GLU A 41 -17.78 2.83 -5.53
N TYR A 42 -16.86 3.02 -6.47
CA TYR A 42 -16.03 1.94 -6.98
C TYR A 42 -15.19 1.29 -5.87
N ILE A 43 -14.48 2.08 -5.06
CA ILE A 43 -13.67 1.56 -3.95
C ILE A 43 -14.53 0.76 -2.96
N HIS A 44 -15.76 1.23 -2.65
CA HIS A 44 -16.67 0.53 -1.76
C HIS A 44 -17.21 -0.80 -2.33
N GLN A 45 -17.44 -0.85 -3.65
CA GLN A 45 -17.93 -2.06 -4.32
C GLN A 45 -16.82 -3.06 -4.66
N ALA A 46 -15.58 -2.59 -4.74
CA ALA A 46 -14.43 -3.40 -5.06
C ALA A 46 -14.11 -4.34 -3.89
N THR A 47 -14.68 -5.54 -3.97
CA THR A 47 -14.42 -6.66 -3.04
C THR A 47 -13.01 -7.23 -3.15
N VAL A 48 -12.21 -6.78 -4.14
CA VAL A 48 -10.89 -7.35 -4.50
C VAL A 48 -9.91 -6.23 -4.93
N ILE A 49 -9.76 -5.17 -4.13
CA ILE A 49 -8.54 -4.35 -4.26
C ILE A 49 -7.43 -5.10 -3.54
N ASN A 50 -6.29 -5.27 -4.20
CA ASN A 50 -5.11 -5.86 -3.58
C ASN A 50 -4.76 -5.04 -2.30
N PRO A 51 -4.64 -5.66 -1.11
CA PRO A 51 -4.33 -4.93 0.11
C PRO A 51 -3.07 -4.06 0.02
N GLU A 52 -2.12 -4.43 -0.85
CA GLU A 52 -0.90 -3.67 -1.09
C GLU A 52 -1.14 -2.35 -1.86
N GLU A 53 -2.19 -2.28 -2.67
CA GLU A 53 -2.49 -1.11 -3.53
C GLU A 53 -3.55 -0.19 -2.91
N ILE A 54 -4.27 -0.65 -1.89
CA ILE A 54 -5.41 0.10 -1.31
C ILE A 54 -4.99 1.46 -0.73
N ALA A 55 -3.74 1.57 -0.25
CA ALA A 55 -3.21 2.82 0.28
C ALA A 55 -3.19 3.93 -0.78
N ASP A 56 -2.79 3.60 -2.01
CA ASP A 56 -2.75 4.56 -3.13
C ASP A 56 -4.16 4.98 -3.55
N PHE A 57 -5.11 4.04 -3.55
CA PHE A 57 -6.52 4.34 -3.82
C PHE A 57 -7.12 5.27 -2.77
N LEU A 58 -6.84 5.03 -1.49
CA LEU A 58 -7.31 5.86 -0.38
C LEU A 58 -6.68 7.26 -0.41
N LEU A 59 -5.40 7.37 -0.76
CA LEU A 59 -4.74 8.66 -0.93
C LEU A 59 -5.43 9.51 -2.01
N VAL A 60 -5.71 8.91 -3.17
CA VAL A 60 -6.43 9.60 -4.26
C VAL A 60 -7.88 9.90 -3.84
N ALA A 61 -8.56 9.00 -3.13
CA ALA A 61 -9.91 9.25 -2.62
C ALA A 61 -9.95 10.46 -1.68
N ALA A 62 -9.00 10.57 -0.75
CA ALA A 62 -8.90 11.70 0.17
C ALA A 62 -8.73 13.03 -0.57
N LYS A 63 -7.84 13.07 -1.57
CA LYS A 63 -7.65 14.25 -2.43
C LYS A 63 -8.91 14.63 -3.21
N LEU A 64 -9.63 13.65 -3.74
CA LEU A 64 -10.88 13.90 -4.45
C LEU A 64 -11.98 14.45 -3.54
N LEU A 65 -12.11 13.89 -2.34
CA LEU A 65 -13.04 14.41 -1.34
C LEU A 65 -12.69 15.84 -0.93
N TYR A 66 -11.41 16.16 -0.80
CA TYR A 66 -10.94 17.52 -0.58
C TYR A 66 -11.33 18.45 -1.74
N LEU A 67 -11.05 18.07 -2.99
CA LEU A 67 -11.42 18.84 -4.18
C LEU A 67 -12.95 19.07 -4.25
N LYS A 68 -13.74 18.04 -3.95
CA LYS A 68 -15.20 18.14 -3.91
C LYS A 68 -15.69 19.04 -2.77
N SER A 69 -15.06 18.99 -1.60
CA SER A 69 -15.36 19.89 -0.49
C SER A 69 -15.07 21.35 -0.85
N LYS A 70 -13.93 21.61 -1.50
CA LYS A 70 -13.53 22.94 -1.97
C LYS A 70 -14.48 23.50 -3.03
N GLU A 71 -14.98 22.66 -3.94
CA GLU A 71 -15.99 23.05 -4.93
C GLU A 71 -17.32 23.44 -4.26
N ILE A 72 -17.75 22.70 -3.22
CA ILE A 72 -19.02 22.93 -2.52
C ILE A 72 -18.94 24.13 -1.54
N LEU A 73 -17.77 24.39 -0.96
CA LEU A 73 -17.55 25.42 0.08
C LEU A 73 -16.49 26.45 -0.37
N PRO A 74 -16.82 27.33 -1.33
CA PRO A 74 -15.88 28.30 -1.89
C PRO A 74 -15.47 29.42 -0.92
N GLU A 75 -16.26 29.70 0.13
CA GLU A 75 -15.99 30.77 1.10
C GLU A 75 -15.13 30.35 2.29
N ALA A 76 -14.75 29.07 2.40
CA ALA A 76 -13.87 28.59 3.45
C ALA A 76 -12.41 29.04 3.19
N ILE A 77 -11.71 29.46 4.24
CA ILE A 77 -10.28 29.72 4.19
C ILE A 77 -9.58 28.36 4.21
N TRP A 78 -9.02 27.96 3.06
CA TRP A 78 -8.24 26.74 2.92
C TRP A 78 -6.76 27.12 3.02
N ASP A 79 -6.00 26.46 3.89
CA ASP A 79 -4.54 26.63 3.90
C ASP A 79 -3.95 26.07 2.59
N GLU A 80 -3.20 26.91 1.85
CA GLU A 80 -2.55 26.58 0.57
C GLU A 80 -1.25 25.78 0.77
N GLU A 81 -1.20 24.82 1.70
CA GLU A 81 0.02 24.02 1.90
C GLU A 81 0.20 23.01 0.76
N ASP A 82 1.01 23.39 -0.23
CA ASP A 82 1.78 22.57 -1.18
C ASP A 82 1.14 21.22 -1.58
N GLU A 83 -0.14 21.22 -1.89
CA GLU A 83 -0.83 20.02 -2.34
C GLU A 83 -0.55 19.77 -3.82
N ILE A 84 0.01 18.59 -4.11
CA ILE A 84 0.24 18.11 -5.47
C ILE A 84 -1.09 18.15 -6.24
N ASP A 85 -1.17 19.04 -7.23
CA ASP A 85 -2.29 19.20 -8.15
C ASP A 85 -2.61 17.89 -8.87
N LEU A 86 -3.70 17.25 -8.44
CA LEU A 86 -4.17 15.98 -8.96
C LEU A 86 -4.56 16.07 -10.44
N ALA A 87 -5.09 17.21 -10.89
CA ALA A 87 -5.43 17.42 -12.29
C ALA A 87 -4.19 17.46 -13.18
N LYS A 88 -3.12 18.14 -12.72
CA LYS A 88 -1.83 18.13 -13.40
C LYS A 88 -1.20 16.73 -13.42
N GLN A 89 -1.24 16.02 -12.30
CA GLN A 89 -0.74 14.65 -12.22
C GLN A 89 -1.46 13.72 -13.21
N LEU A 90 -2.79 13.84 -13.30
CA LEU A 90 -3.57 13.04 -14.23
C LEU A 90 -3.30 13.40 -15.71
N LYS A 91 -3.08 14.68 -16.03
CA LYS A 91 -2.67 15.09 -17.39
C LYS A 91 -1.36 14.43 -17.81
N ILE A 92 -0.36 14.46 -16.92
CA ILE A 92 0.92 13.79 -17.15
C ILE A 92 0.71 12.29 -17.35
N TYR A 93 -0.07 11.66 -16.48
CA TYR A 93 -0.39 10.23 -16.61
C TYR A 93 -1.04 9.91 -17.97
N LYS A 94 -2.00 10.73 -18.41
CA LYS A 94 -2.65 10.58 -19.71
C LYS A 94 -1.65 10.63 -20.87
N GLU A 95 -0.72 11.58 -20.87
CA GLU A 95 0.32 11.68 -21.91
C GLU A 95 1.16 10.39 -21.99
N TYR A 96 1.58 9.85 -20.85
CA TYR A 96 2.34 8.59 -20.81
C TYR A 96 1.50 7.39 -21.22
N HIS A 97 0.23 7.34 -20.83
CA HIS A 97 -0.69 6.27 -21.22
C HIS A 97 -0.98 6.28 -22.74
N GLU A 98 -1.07 7.46 -23.36
CA GLU A 98 -1.19 7.57 -24.82
C GLU A 98 0.12 7.17 -25.53
N ALA A 99 1.27 7.60 -25.00
CA ALA A 99 2.56 7.21 -25.52
C ALA A 99 2.80 5.70 -25.43
N SER A 100 2.39 5.06 -24.33
CA SER A 100 2.52 3.61 -24.15
C SER A 100 1.72 2.83 -25.20
N LYS A 101 0.52 3.30 -25.57
CA LYS A 101 -0.29 2.70 -26.66
C LYS A 101 0.42 2.80 -28.02
N ILE A 102 1.14 3.88 -28.28
CA ILE A 102 1.94 4.03 -29.51
C ILE A 102 3.10 3.03 -29.51
N LEU A 103 3.82 2.94 -28.40
CA LEU A 103 4.93 1.99 -28.23
C LEU A 103 4.46 0.54 -28.35
N ASP A 104 3.33 0.19 -27.75
CA ASP A 104 2.71 -1.14 -27.85
C ASP A 104 2.35 -1.47 -29.31
N LYS A 105 1.78 -0.53 -30.06
CA LYS A 105 1.55 -0.69 -31.50
C LYS A 105 2.87 -0.93 -32.25
N MET A 106 3.91 -0.14 -31.98
CA MET A 106 5.22 -0.30 -32.61
C MET A 106 5.84 -1.67 -32.29
N ALA A 107 5.76 -2.13 -31.05
CA ALA A 107 6.23 -3.44 -30.63
C ALA A 107 5.48 -4.59 -31.33
N LYS A 108 4.16 -4.45 -31.48
CA LYS A 108 3.29 -5.41 -32.18
C LYS A 108 3.56 -5.53 -33.68
N VAL A 109 4.19 -4.54 -34.31
CA VAL A 109 4.62 -4.62 -35.71
C VAL A 109 5.71 -5.69 -35.91
N GLN A 110 6.36 -6.17 -34.83
CA GLN A 110 7.39 -7.22 -34.86
C GLN A 110 8.54 -6.96 -35.84
N ASN A 111 8.84 -5.68 -36.12
CA ASN A 111 10.04 -5.26 -36.87
C ASN A 111 11.29 -5.43 -36.01
N PHE A 112 11.60 -6.67 -35.65
CA PHE A 112 12.79 -7.00 -34.89
C PHE A 112 13.97 -7.11 -35.86
N THR A 113 14.98 -6.28 -35.65
CA THR A 113 16.28 -6.51 -36.26
C THR A 113 17.01 -7.56 -35.44
N TYR A 114 17.21 -8.73 -36.01
CA TYR A 114 18.01 -9.78 -35.39
C TYR A 114 19.48 -9.54 -35.71
N SER A 115 20.33 -9.60 -34.67
CA SER A 115 21.76 -9.63 -34.90
C SER A 115 22.14 -10.92 -35.64
N ARG A 116 23.11 -10.83 -36.54
CA ARG A 116 23.62 -11.99 -37.26
C ARG A 116 24.37 -12.90 -36.27
N ILE A 117 23.79 -14.06 -35.97
CA ILE A 117 24.36 -15.07 -35.06
C ILE A 117 25.54 -15.80 -35.73
N THR A 118 25.69 -15.70 -37.06
CA THR A 118 26.87 -16.25 -37.74
C THR A 118 28.08 -15.37 -37.50
N PRO A 119 29.12 -15.86 -36.81
CA PRO A 119 30.36 -15.11 -36.67
C PRO A 119 30.95 -14.91 -38.06
N PHE A 120 31.52 -13.72 -38.30
CA PHE A 120 32.43 -13.51 -39.42
C PHE A 120 33.47 -14.64 -39.38
N LYS A 121 33.39 -15.61 -40.31
CA LYS A 121 34.38 -16.68 -40.48
C LYS A 121 35.68 -16.14 -41.11
N LYS A 122 36.13 -14.95 -40.72
CA LYS A 122 37.54 -14.62 -40.87
C LYS A 122 38.23 -15.40 -39.77
N LYS A 123 39.20 -16.26 -40.11
CA LYS A 123 40.11 -16.84 -39.12
C LYS A 123 40.84 -15.67 -38.45
N LEU A 124 40.22 -15.09 -37.43
CA LEU A 124 40.87 -14.15 -36.54
C LEU A 124 41.85 -14.99 -35.74
N GLU A 125 43.12 -14.62 -35.75
CA GLU A 125 44.08 -15.19 -34.82
C GLU A 125 43.54 -14.93 -33.41
N VAL A 126 43.38 -16.01 -32.63
CA VAL A 126 42.85 -15.92 -31.27
C VAL A 126 43.95 -15.29 -30.42
N GLY A 127 43.85 -13.98 -30.23
CA GLY A 127 44.75 -13.20 -29.38
C GLY A 127 43.95 -12.28 -28.47
N PHE A 128 44.50 -12.01 -27.29
CA PHE A 128 43.97 -10.96 -26.42
C PHE A 128 44.41 -9.60 -26.97
N TYR A 129 43.51 -8.89 -27.64
CA TYR A 129 43.74 -7.55 -28.18
C TYR A 129 42.94 -6.52 -27.36
N PRO A 130 43.44 -6.07 -26.20
CA PRO A 130 42.77 -5.02 -25.46
C PRO A 130 42.82 -3.72 -26.27
N PRO A 131 41.77 -2.89 -26.23
CA PRO A 131 41.82 -1.57 -26.85
C PRO A 131 42.94 -0.74 -26.20
N GLN A 132 43.63 0.08 -26.99
CA GLN A 132 44.87 0.78 -26.58
C GLN A 132 44.67 1.70 -25.35
N ASN A 133 43.44 2.11 -25.09
CA ASN A 133 43.05 2.96 -23.97
C ASN A 133 42.54 2.18 -22.75
N LEU A 134 42.62 0.83 -22.74
CA LEU A 134 42.17 0.04 -21.60
C LEU A 134 43.16 0.20 -20.43
N GLN A 135 42.70 0.88 -19.39
CA GLN A 135 43.42 0.99 -18.12
C GLN A 135 42.88 -0.01 -17.09
N LEU A 136 43.75 -0.50 -16.20
CA LEU A 136 43.37 -1.40 -15.10
C LEU A 136 42.24 -0.82 -14.24
N ALA A 137 42.27 0.49 -14.00
CA ALA A 137 41.24 1.20 -13.24
C ALA A 137 39.85 1.10 -13.91
N ALA A 138 39.78 1.30 -15.22
CA ALA A 138 38.53 1.17 -15.98
C ALA A 138 38.00 -0.27 -15.96
N MET A 139 38.88 -1.26 -16.03
CA MET A 139 38.49 -2.67 -15.96
C MET A 139 37.93 -3.03 -14.58
N LYS A 140 38.53 -2.52 -13.50
CA LYS A 140 38.01 -2.67 -12.13
C LYS A 140 36.63 -2.03 -11.99
N GLU A 141 36.46 -0.80 -12.49
CA GLU A 141 35.18 -0.09 -12.43
C GLU A 141 34.08 -0.82 -13.21
N MET A 142 34.37 -1.27 -14.43
CA MET A 142 33.44 -2.07 -15.23
C MET A 142 33.02 -3.35 -14.52
N PHE A 143 33.96 -4.05 -13.88
CA PHE A 143 33.69 -5.27 -13.15
C PHE A 143 32.83 -4.99 -11.90
N SER A 144 33.15 -3.95 -11.13
CA SER A 144 32.34 -3.53 -9.97
C SER A 144 30.91 -3.16 -10.38
N ASN A 145 30.74 -2.41 -11.47
CA ASN A 145 29.42 -2.04 -12.00
C ASN A 145 28.62 -3.26 -12.47
N ALA A 146 29.28 -4.26 -13.06
CA ALA A 146 28.64 -5.52 -13.41
C ALA A 146 28.20 -6.31 -12.17
N LEU A 147 29.03 -6.31 -11.11
CA LEU A 147 28.70 -6.95 -9.84
C LEU A 147 27.47 -6.31 -9.18
N LEU A 148 27.42 -4.97 -9.14
CA LEU A 148 26.30 -4.21 -8.58
C LEU A 148 24.97 -4.47 -9.32
N ARG A 149 25.01 -4.80 -10.61
CA ARG A 149 23.82 -5.18 -11.39
C ARG A 149 23.34 -6.61 -11.11
N LEU A 150 24.24 -7.46 -10.61
CA LEU A 150 23.94 -8.84 -10.23
C LEU A 150 23.57 -8.96 -8.75
N GLU A 151 23.95 -8.00 -7.92
CA GLU A 151 23.45 -7.91 -6.55
C GLU A 151 21.92 -7.75 -6.61
N PRO A 152 21.17 -8.70 -6.01
CA PRO A 152 19.73 -8.57 -5.96
C PRO A 152 19.39 -7.27 -5.25
N ILE A 153 18.49 -6.48 -5.84
CA ILE A 153 17.84 -5.36 -5.16
C ILE A 153 17.44 -5.90 -3.79
N ILE A 154 18.04 -5.33 -2.75
CA ILE A 154 17.94 -5.73 -1.35
C ILE A 154 16.58 -6.36 -1.11
N SER A 155 16.56 -7.65 -0.76
CA SER A 155 15.36 -8.33 -0.29
C SER A 155 14.72 -7.41 0.73
N ILE A 156 13.61 -6.78 0.35
CA ILE A 156 12.75 -6.03 1.27
C ILE A 156 12.62 -6.96 2.47
N PRO A 157 13.01 -6.54 3.69
CA PRO A 157 12.78 -7.40 4.83
C PRO A 157 11.30 -7.71 4.76
N LYS A 158 10.96 -8.99 4.54
CA LYS A 158 9.61 -9.48 4.74
C LYS A 158 9.34 -9.10 6.18
N SER A 159 8.67 -7.97 6.37
CA SER A 159 8.03 -7.64 7.63
C SER A 159 7.14 -8.83 7.84
N ILE A 160 7.61 -9.76 8.68
CA ILE A 160 6.82 -10.87 9.13
C ILE A 160 5.65 -10.12 9.75
N ILE A 161 4.50 -10.17 9.08
CA ILE A 161 3.28 -9.57 9.58
C ILE A 161 3.05 -10.32 10.88
N GLU A 162 3.54 -9.75 11.99
CA GLU A 162 3.28 -10.27 13.31
C GLU A 162 1.76 -10.25 13.42
N LYS A 163 1.19 -11.42 13.61
CA LYS A 163 -0.26 -11.62 13.63
C LYS A 163 -0.82 -10.67 14.69
N THR A 164 -1.40 -9.55 14.27
CA THR A 164 -1.91 -8.54 15.19
C THR A 164 -3.17 -9.09 15.81
N ILE A 165 -3.08 -9.54 17.07
CA ILE A 165 -4.27 -9.96 17.82
C ILE A 165 -5.11 -8.71 18.03
N THR A 166 -6.36 -8.73 17.56
CA THR A 166 -7.26 -7.59 17.73
C THR A 166 -7.74 -7.48 19.18
N ILE A 167 -8.14 -6.28 19.60
CA ILE A 167 -8.74 -6.06 20.94
C ILE A 167 -9.95 -6.99 21.13
N THR A 168 -10.78 -7.15 20.09
CA THR A 168 -11.99 -7.99 20.12
C THR A 168 -11.68 -9.47 20.34
N GLU A 169 -10.66 -10.01 19.67
CA GLU A 169 -10.21 -11.39 19.91
C GLU A 169 -9.71 -11.57 21.33
N LYS A 170 -8.94 -10.61 21.84
CA LYS A 170 -8.40 -10.65 23.20
C LYS A 170 -9.50 -10.54 24.27
N ILE A 171 -10.53 -9.73 24.04
CA ILE A 171 -11.73 -9.67 24.90
C ILE A 171 -12.40 -11.04 25.00
N ASN A 172 -12.58 -11.75 23.88
CA ASN A 172 -13.20 -13.07 23.86
C ASN A 172 -12.34 -14.12 24.57
N GLU A 173 -11.02 -14.07 24.39
CA GLU A 173 -10.07 -14.92 25.10
C GLU A 173 -10.16 -14.73 26.61
N ILE A 174 -10.17 -13.48 27.08
CA ILE A 174 -10.32 -13.15 28.51
C ILE A 174 -11.67 -13.66 29.06
N LYS A 175 -12.77 -13.46 28.33
CA LYS A 175 -14.10 -13.97 28.73
C LYS A 175 -14.12 -15.49 28.86
N LEU A 176 -13.46 -16.22 27.94
CA LEU A 176 -13.33 -17.68 28.00
C LEU A 176 -12.53 -18.13 29.24
N PHE A 177 -11.41 -17.47 29.53
CA PHE A 177 -10.59 -17.78 30.71
C PHE A 177 -11.33 -17.55 32.03
N ILE A 178 -12.08 -16.45 32.14
CA ILE A 178 -12.87 -16.11 33.33
C ILE A 178 -14.07 -17.03 33.50
N LYS A 179 -14.67 -17.55 32.41
CA LYS A 179 -15.73 -18.56 32.53
C LYS A 179 -15.25 -19.86 33.19
N GLN A 180 -13.96 -20.17 33.09
CA GLN A 180 -13.38 -21.40 33.62
C GLN A 180 -12.75 -21.23 35.01
N SER A 181 -12.63 -20.00 35.51
CA SER A 181 -11.86 -19.67 36.73
C SER A 181 -12.63 -18.70 37.62
N ILE A 182 -12.65 -18.92 38.94
CA ILE A 182 -13.35 -18.02 39.88
C ILE A 182 -12.60 -16.68 40.04
N ALA A 183 -11.27 -16.73 40.12
CA ALA A 183 -10.39 -15.58 40.18
C ALA A 183 -9.04 -15.91 39.55
N THR A 184 -8.45 -14.98 38.81
CA THR A 184 -7.17 -15.18 38.11
C THR A 184 -6.33 -13.90 38.09
N ASP A 185 -5.02 -14.05 38.21
CA ASP A 185 -4.08 -12.95 38.01
C ASP A 185 -3.97 -12.61 36.51
N PHE A 186 -4.02 -11.32 36.17
CA PHE A 186 -3.84 -10.81 34.82
C PHE A 186 -2.53 -11.29 34.17
N LYS A 187 -1.47 -11.52 34.97
CA LYS A 187 -0.22 -12.11 34.47
C LYS A 187 -0.38 -13.49 33.84
N LYS A 188 -1.40 -14.26 34.23
CA LYS A 188 -1.67 -15.58 33.63
C LYS A 188 -2.39 -15.48 32.28
N ILE A 189 -3.06 -14.35 32.03
CA ILE A 189 -3.74 -14.02 30.77
C ILE A 189 -2.72 -13.49 29.75
N LEU A 190 -1.69 -12.80 30.24
CA LEU A 190 -0.54 -12.38 29.45
C LEU A 190 0.27 -13.61 29.01
N GLY A 191 0.10 -14.04 27.76
CA GLY A 191 0.94 -15.07 27.14
C GLY A 191 2.39 -14.60 26.95
N LYS A 192 3.22 -15.43 26.29
CA LYS A 192 4.58 -15.04 25.82
C LYS A 192 4.53 -14.09 24.60
N GLY A 193 3.60 -13.13 24.62
CA GLY A 193 3.32 -12.22 23.52
C GLY A 193 4.30 -11.04 23.44
N SER A 194 4.20 -10.30 22.34
CA SER A 194 4.99 -9.08 22.12
C SER A 194 4.54 -7.94 23.05
N ARG A 195 5.27 -6.81 23.08
CA ARG A 195 4.84 -5.62 23.84
C ARG A 195 3.45 -5.13 23.39
N ALA A 196 3.13 -5.27 22.10
CA ALA A 196 1.82 -4.91 21.57
C ALA A 196 0.70 -5.80 22.16
N ASP A 197 0.94 -7.10 22.29
CA ASP A 197 -0.02 -8.02 22.92
C ASP A 197 -0.32 -7.65 24.37
N VAL A 198 0.69 -7.19 25.12
CA VAL A 198 0.51 -6.72 26.50
C VAL A 198 -0.42 -5.50 26.54
N VAL A 199 -0.17 -4.52 25.67
CA VAL A 199 -0.96 -3.28 25.57
C VAL A 199 -2.41 -3.60 25.19
N ILE A 200 -2.61 -4.45 24.18
CA ILE A 200 -3.93 -4.86 23.70
C ILE A 200 -4.69 -5.64 24.77
N SER A 201 -4.03 -6.54 25.49
CA SER A 201 -4.62 -7.27 26.61
C SER A 201 -5.05 -6.35 27.75
N PHE A 202 -4.28 -5.31 28.01
CA PHE A 202 -4.62 -4.32 29.03
C PHE A 202 -5.82 -3.46 28.59
N LEU A 203 -5.85 -3.01 27.34
CA LEU A 203 -7.00 -2.28 26.78
C LEU A 203 -8.27 -3.13 26.78
N ALA A 204 -8.17 -4.41 26.40
CA ALA A 204 -9.28 -5.36 26.45
C ALA A 204 -9.83 -5.54 27.88
N MET A 205 -8.96 -5.59 28.88
CA MET A 205 -9.37 -5.65 30.29
C MET A 205 -10.10 -4.37 30.72
N LEU A 206 -9.60 -3.18 30.36
CA LEU A 206 -10.26 -1.92 30.68
C LEU A 206 -11.66 -1.81 30.04
N GLU A 207 -11.81 -2.29 28.82
CA GLU A 207 -13.11 -2.33 28.14
C GLU A 207 -14.09 -3.28 28.84
N LEU A 208 -13.62 -4.44 29.31
CA LEU A 208 -14.45 -5.38 30.10
C LEU A 208 -14.88 -4.80 31.45
N ILE A 209 -14.01 -4.05 32.13
CA ILE A 209 -14.34 -3.31 33.36
C ILE A 209 -15.42 -2.27 33.06
N LYS A 210 -15.27 -1.51 31.97
CA LYS A 210 -16.23 -0.51 31.53
C LYS A 210 -17.61 -1.12 31.23
N GLN A 211 -17.65 -2.33 30.67
CA GLN A 211 -18.88 -3.09 30.41
C GLN A 211 -19.46 -3.79 31.65
N ARG A 212 -18.78 -3.72 32.81
CA ARG A 212 -19.14 -4.41 34.06
C ARG A 212 -19.21 -5.94 33.93
N ASP A 213 -18.48 -6.52 32.99
CA ASP A 213 -18.39 -7.97 32.82
C ASP A 213 -17.44 -8.61 33.85
N ILE A 214 -16.45 -7.83 34.31
CA ILE A 214 -15.40 -8.28 35.23
C ILE A 214 -15.18 -7.26 36.34
N GLU A 215 -14.77 -7.74 37.51
CA GLU A 215 -14.27 -6.93 38.61
C GLU A 215 -12.77 -7.16 38.76
N VAL A 216 -12.05 -6.10 39.13
CA VAL A 216 -10.60 -6.11 39.21
C VAL A 216 -10.14 -5.48 40.51
N GLU A 217 -9.25 -6.18 41.21
CA GLU A 217 -8.64 -5.73 42.45
C GLU A 217 -7.11 -5.61 42.27
N GLN A 218 -6.57 -4.47 42.70
CA GLN A 218 -5.14 -4.22 42.73
C GLN A 218 -4.79 -3.50 44.04
N GLU A 219 -3.93 -4.13 44.86
CA GLU A 219 -3.60 -3.63 46.20
C GLU A 219 -2.76 -2.34 46.21
N GLY A 220 -2.09 -2.02 45.10
CA GLY A 220 -1.21 -0.85 44.98
C GLY A 220 -0.65 -0.69 43.58
N LEU A 221 -0.04 0.47 43.30
CA LEU A 221 0.56 0.74 41.99
C LEU A 221 1.59 -0.34 41.63
N PHE A 222 1.46 -0.89 40.42
CA PHE A 222 2.33 -1.95 39.86
C PHE A 222 2.26 -3.32 40.56
N ASN A 223 1.34 -3.53 41.51
CA ASN A 223 1.06 -4.86 42.06
C ASN A 223 0.28 -5.74 41.08
N SER A 224 0.22 -7.04 41.37
CA SER A 224 -0.59 -8.00 40.60
C SER A 224 -2.05 -7.58 40.54
N ILE A 225 -2.65 -7.77 39.37
CA ILE A 225 -4.03 -7.38 39.08
C ILE A 225 -4.86 -8.66 39.13
N THR A 226 -5.73 -8.78 40.13
CA THR A 226 -6.62 -9.94 40.28
C THR A 226 -7.93 -9.65 39.57
N ILE A 227 -8.31 -10.52 38.63
CA ILE A 227 -9.54 -10.42 37.86
C ILE A 227 -10.53 -11.46 38.37
N LYS A 228 -11.75 -11.03 38.65
CA LYS A 228 -12.88 -11.84 39.11
C LYS A 228 -14.06 -11.60 38.17
N LYS A 229 -14.95 -12.59 38.06
CA LYS A 229 -16.22 -12.42 37.36
C LYS A 229 -17.09 -11.46 38.16
N ALA A 230 -17.70 -10.47 37.51
CA ALA A 230 -18.68 -9.61 38.16
C ALA A 230 -19.88 -10.46 38.63
N ILE A 231 -20.27 -10.30 39.89
CA ILE A 231 -21.43 -10.96 40.46
C ILE A 231 -22.64 -10.10 40.10
N ASN A 232 -23.38 -10.51 39.06
CA ASN A 232 -24.77 -10.10 38.86
C ASN A 232 -25.68 -11.16 39.43
#